data_AF-A0A0F8ZJ86-F1
#
_entry.id   AF-A0A0F8ZJ86-F1
#
_cell.length_a   1.000
_cell.length_b   1.000
_cell.length_c   1.000
_cell.angle_alpha   90.00
_cell.angle_beta   90.00
_cell.angle_gamma   90.00
#
_symmetry.space_group_name_H-M   'P 1'
#
loop_
_entity.id
_entity.type
_entity.pdbx_description
1 polymer ?
#
loop_
_entity_poly.entity_id
_entity_poly.type
_entity_poly.pdbx_seq_one_letter_code
_entity_poly.pdbx_strand_id
1 'polypeptide(L)'
;IDAYAGIITLDDTDLGTGAEIRMVVSNNKVAAGDVIALCIGDYADATGMGTATVEDVGAGVFTILLAETTGGNSFANSTTLNFVVIQNNA
;
A
#
# COMPACT_ATOMS: atom_id res chain seq x y z
N ILE A 1 16.17 11.58 14.44
CA ILE A 1 15.16 10.61 13.99
C ILE A 1 14.98 10.89 12.51
N ASP A 2 15.45 9.99 11.66
CA ASP A 2 15.19 10.10 10.23
C ASP A 2 13.81 9.49 9.97
N ALA A 3 12.93 10.22 9.29
CA ALA A 3 11.62 9.73 8.89
C ALA A 3 11.66 9.41 7.39
N TYR A 4 11.73 8.13 7.05
CA TYR A 4 11.66 7.69 5.66
C TYR A 4 10.19 7.53 5.27
N ALA A 5 9.75 8.24 4.23
CA ALA A 5 8.37 8.22 3.76
C ALA A 5 8.33 8.26 2.24
N GLY A 6 7.18 7.91 1.67
CA GLY A 6 6.97 7.94 0.23
C GLY A 6 5.52 7.83 -0.19
N ILE A 7 5.31 8.00 -1.49
CA ILE A 7 4.02 7.87 -2.16
C ILE A 7 4.16 6.80 -3.24
N ILE A 8 3.21 5.86 -3.29
CA ILE A 8 3.06 4.87 -4.36
C ILE A 8 1.86 5.32 -5.19
N THR A 9 2.02 5.44 -6.50
CA THR A 9 0.91 5.70 -7.42
C THR A 9 0.55 4.41 -8.13
N LEU A 10 -0.72 4.01 -8.10
CA LEU A 10 -1.20 2.83 -8.80
C LEU A 10 -1.34 3.14 -10.29
N ASP A 11 -0.79 2.25 -11.12
CA ASP A 11 -0.72 2.38 -12.59
C ASP A 11 -1.49 1.26 -13.31
N ASP A 12 -2.29 0.49 -12.59
CA ASP A 12 -3.06 -0.64 -13.15
C ASP A 12 -4.57 -0.33 -13.19
N THR A 13 -5.29 -1.17 -13.93
CA THR A 13 -6.76 -1.25 -13.98
C THR A 13 -7.38 -1.61 -12.63
N ASP A 14 -8.57 -1.07 -12.38
CA ASP A 14 -9.33 -1.25 -11.14
C ASP A 14 -9.48 -2.72 -10.74
N LEU A 15 -9.47 -2.98 -9.43
CA LEU A 15 -9.87 -4.25 -8.85
C LEU A 15 -11.38 -4.45 -9.01
N GLY A 16 -11.76 -5.54 -9.67
CA GLY A 16 -13.16 -5.97 -9.75
C GLY A 16 -13.73 -6.41 -8.41
N THR A 17 -15.03 -6.63 -8.36
CA THR A 17 -15.79 -7.02 -7.16
C THR A 17 -15.16 -8.19 -6.40
N GLY A 18 -14.85 -7.97 -5.12
CA GLY A 18 -14.26 -8.96 -4.21
C GLY A 18 -12.85 -9.41 -4.58
N ALA A 19 -12.18 -8.72 -5.51
CA ALA A 19 -10.83 -9.06 -5.90
C ALA A 19 -9.80 -8.55 -4.88
N GLU A 20 -8.68 -9.26 -4.83
CA GLU A 20 -7.51 -8.93 -4.03
C GLU A 20 -6.25 -9.00 -4.88
N ILE A 21 -5.29 -8.11 -4.62
CA ILE A 21 -3.96 -8.15 -5.21
C ILE A 21 -2.88 -7.91 -4.16
N ARG A 22 -1.75 -8.60 -4.30
CA ARG A 22 -0.53 -8.36 -3.52
C ARG A 22 0.50 -7.64 -4.37
N MET A 23 1.03 -6.54 -3.84
CA MET A 23 2.09 -5.76 -4.44
C MET A 23 3.34 -5.85 -3.58
N VAL A 24 4.48 -6.09 -4.23
CA VAL A 24 5.78 -6.10 -3.57
C VAL A 24 6.47 -4.77 -3.83
N VAL A 25 6.75 -4.00 -2.77
CA VAL A 25 7.38 -2.69 -2.84
C VAL A 25 8.85 -2.81 -2.45
N SER A 26 9.74 -2.60 -3.41
CA SER A 26 11.19 -2.52 -3.13
C SER A 26 11.57 -1.14 -2.59
N ASN A 27 12.22 -1.10 -1.43
CA ASN A 27 12.69 0.13 -0.80
C ASN A 27 13.95 -0.14 0.04
N ASN A 28 15.09 0.42 -0.38
CA ASN A 28 16.39 0.21 0.29
C ASN A 28 16.54 0.88 1.66
N LYS A 29 15.51 1.60 2.13
CA LYS A 29 15.45 2.18 3.48
C LYS A 29 14.74 1.29 4.49
N VAL A 30 14.10 0.23 4.02
CA VAL A 30 13.37 -0.73 4.86
C VAL A 30 14.32 -1.85 5.27
N ALA A 31 14.38 -2.13 6.57
CA ALA A 31 15.04 -3.29 7.15
C ALA A 31 14.01 -4.32 7.63
N ALA A 32 14.46 -5.57 7.80
CA ALA A 32 13.61 -6.59 8.41
C ALA A 32 13.25 -6.19 9.84
N GLY A 33 11.96 -6.26 10.18
CA GLY A 33 11.44 -5.88 11.50
C GLY A 33 11.05 -4.41 11.64
N ASP A 34 11.28 -3.56 10.63
CA ASP A 34 10.65 -2.24 10.58
C ASP A 34 9.12 -2.35 10.52
N VAL A 35 8.43 -1.30 10.94
CA VAL A 35 6.98 -1.19 10.79
C VAL A 35 6.67 -0.20 9.68
N ILE A 36 5.80 -0.59 8.74
CA ILE A 36 5.30 0.31 7.70
C ILE A 36 3.90 0.77 8.08
N ALA A 37 3.75 2.06 8.38
CA ALA A 37 2.44 2.66 8.49
C ALA A 37 2.00 3.12 7.09
N LEU A 38 0.92 2.52 6.58
CA LEU A 38 0.37 2.74 5.25
C LEU A 38 -1.01 3.38 5.37
N CYS A 39 -1.31 4.33 4.49
CA CYS A 39 -2.63 4.92 4.34
C CYS A 39 -2.94 5.09 2.86
N ILE A 40 -4.22 4.97 2.50
CA ILE A 40 -4.66 5.38 1.17
C ILE A 40 -4.69 6.91 1.16
N GLY A 41 -3.96 7.51 0.23
CA GLY A 41 -3.81 8.96 0.11
C GLY A 41 -4.99 9.58 -0.62
N ASP A 42 -4.87 9.64 -1.94
CA ASP A 42 -5.96 10.01 -2.83
C ASP A 42 -6.63 8.75 -3.37
N TYR A 43 -7.94 8.62 -3.13
CA TYR A 43 -8.74 7.47 -3.57
C TYR A 43 -9.48 7.87 -4.85
N ALA A 44 -9.00 7.37 -6.00
CA ALA A 44 -9.41 7.91 -7.31
C ALA A 44 -10.76 7.37 -7.81
N ASP A 45 -11.39 6.43 -7.11
CA ASP A 45 -12.73 5.96 -7.46
C ASP A 45 -13.84 6.80 -6.79
N ALA A 46 -14.92 7.02 -7.54
CA ALA A 46 -16.10 7.69 -7.03
C ALA A 46 -17.03 6.77 -6.20
N THR A 47 -16.99 5.45 -6.44
CA THR A 47 -18.01 4.52 -5.90
C THR A 47 -17.47 3.24 -5.29
N GLY A 48 -16.36 2.70 -5.79
CA GLY A 48 -15.74 1.55 -5.12
C GLY A 48 -14.91 2.00 -3.94
N MET A 49 -14.74 1.11 -2.97
CA MET A 49 -13.77 1.30 -1.89
C MET A 49 -13.06 -0.01 -1.59
N GLY A 50 -11.85 0.13 -1.09
CA GLY A 50 -11.02 -0.98 -0.69
C GLY A 50 -10.13 -0.65 0.50
N THR A 51 -9.47 -1.70 0.99
CA THR A 51 -8.49 -1.59 2.07
C THR A 51 -7.10 -1.86 1.55
N ALA A 52 -6.11 -1.12 2.06
CA ALA A 52 -4.69 -1.37 1.83
C ALA A 52 -4.02 -1.78 3.13
N THR A 53 -3.37 -2.94 3.15
CA THR A 53 -2.75 -3.52 4.35
C THR A 53 -1.32 -3.94 4.07
N VAL A 54 -0.39 -3.66 4.98
CA VAL A 54 0.97 -4.23 4.90
C VAL A 54 0.95 -5.63 5.52
N GLU A 55 1.31 -6.66 4.76
CA GLU A 55 1.28 -8.06 5.21
C GLU A 55 2.65 -8.55 5.70
N ASP A 56 3.75 -8.09 5.10
CA ASP A 56 5.11 -8.53 5.43
C ASP A 56 6.15 -7.43 5.20
N VAL A 57 7.22 -7.42 6.01
CA VAL A 57 8.33 -6.45 5.95
C VAL A 57 9.66 -7.18 6.04
N GLY A 58 10.37 -7.23 4.92
CA GLY A 58 11.69 -7.82 4.78
C GLY A 58 12.78 -6.76 4.57
N ALA A 59 14.04 -7.19 4.57
CA ALA A 59 15.14 -6.30 4.22
C ALA A 59 15.01 -5.83 2.76
N GLY A 60 14.90 -4.52 2.57
CA GLY A 60 14.78 -3.89 1.26
C GLY A 60 13.38 -3.98 0.63
N VAL A 61 12.36 -4.51 1.32
CA VAL A 61 11.06 -4.82 0.71
C VAL A 61 9.92 -4.86 1.72
N PHE A 62 8.70 -4.54 1.29
CA PHE A 62 7.48 -4.86 2.02
C PHE A 62 6.34 -5.23 1.06
N THR A 63 5.37 -6.02 1.54
CA THR A 63 4.23 -6.48 0.75
C THR A 63 2.96 -5.77 1.19
N ILE A 64 2.21 -5.25 0.22
CA ILE A 64 0.90 -4.62 0.42
C ILE A 64 -0.18 -5.52 -0.18
N LEU A 65 -1.25 -5.79 0.56
CA LEU A 65 -2.51 -6.32 0.06
C LEU A 65 -3.48 -5.17 -0.20
N LEU A 66 -4.06 -5.13 -1.41
CA LEU A 66 -5.24 -4.32 -1.73
C LEU A 66 -6.45 -5.25 -1.88
N ALA A 67 -7.58 -4.88 -1.29
CA ALA A 67 -8.82 -5.66 -1.36
C ALA A 67 -10.03 -4.76 -1.64
N GLU A 68 -10.88 -5.14 -2.59
CA GLU A 68 -12.19 -4.51 -2.88
C GLU A 68 -13.21 -4.90 -1.79
N THR A 69 -14.00 -3.94 -1.27
CA THR A 69 -14.82 -4.17 -0.06
C THR A 69 -16.30 -3.80 -0.18
N THR A 70 -16.71 -3.23 -1.31
CA THR A 70 -18.02 -2.60 -1.52
C THR A 70 -18.86 -3.23 -2.62
N GLY A 71 -18.30 -4.17 -3.39
CA GLY A 71 -18.94 -4.74 -4.57
C GLY A 71 -18.78 -3.88 -5.83
N GLY A 72 -17.99 -2.81 -5.80
CA GLY A 72 -17.73 -1.91 -6.91
C GLY A 72 -16.24 -1.82 -7.25
N ASN A 73 -15.92 -1.56 -8.53
CA ASN A 73 -14.53 -1.38 -8.98
C ASN A 73 -13.77 -0.42 -8.05
N SER A 74 -12.60 -0.85 -7.56
CA SER A 74 -11.80 -0.13 -6.58
C SER A 74 -10.34 0.00 -7.00
N PHE A 75 -9.66 0.99 -6.45
CA PHE A 75 -8.26 1.31 -6.75
C PHE A 75 -8.05 1.69 -8.21
N ALA A 76 -8.85 2.63 -8.73
CA ALA A 76 -8.64 3.20 -10.04
C ALA A 76 -7.20 3.69 -10.23
N ASN A 77 -6.76 3.66 -11.48
CA ASN A 77 -5.50 4.27 -11.89
C ASN A 77 -5.43 5.71 -11.35
N SER A 78 -4.25 6.11 -10.84
CA SER A 78 -4.01 7.34 -10.07
C SER A 78 -4.36 7.31 -8.58
N THR A 79 -4.98 6.26 -8.05
CA THR A 79 -5.06 6.07 -6.58
C THR A 79 -3.65 6.07 -6.00
N THR A 80 -3.44 6.79 -4.90
CA THR A 80 -2.13 6.87 -4.24
C THR A 80 -2.14 6.22 -2.87
N LEU A 81 -1.03 5.60 -2.49
CA LEU A 81 -0.79 5.10 -1.14
C LEU A 81 0.38 5.87 -0.53
N ASN A 82 0.17 6.41 0.66
CA ASN A 82 1.20 7.08 1.43
C ASN A 82 1.74 6.12 2.49
N PHE A 83 3.06 6.10 2.68
CA PHE A 83 3.66 5.31 3.72
C PHE A 83 4.76 6.05 4.46
N VAL A 84 4.98 5.65 5.71
CA VAL A 84 6.16 5.99 6.51
C VAL A 84 6.77 4.72 7.09
N VAL A 85 8.10 4.66 7.09
CA VAL A 85 8.89 3.62 7.74
C VAL A 85 9.14 4.05 9.18
N ILE A 86 8.68 3.22 10.11
CA ILE A 86 8.95 3.34 11.54
C ILE A 86 10.06 2.33 11.83
N GLN A 87 11.29 2.83 11.94
CA GLN A 87 12.47 2.00 12.11
C GLN A 87 12.43 1.29 13.47
N ASN A 88 12.68 -0.02 13.45
CA ASN A 88 12.91 -0.75 14.69
C ASN A 88 14.26 -0.33 15.28
N ASN A 89 14.29 -0.02 16.58
CA ASN A 89 15.47 0.51 17.26
C ASN A 89 16.22 -0.58 18.06
N ALA A 90 16.11 -1.84 17.62
CA ALA A 90 16.67 -3.02 18.30
C ALA A 90 18.12 -3.29 17.88
#